data_AF-A0A4Y3TPV4-F1
#
_entry.id   AF-A0A4Y3TPV4-F1
#
_cell.length_a   1.000
_cell.length_b   1.000
_cell.length_c   1.000
_cell.angle_alpha   90.00
_cell.angle_beta   90.00
_cell.angle_gamma   90.00
#
_symmetry.space_group_name_H-M   'P 1'
#
loop_
_entity.id
_entity.type
_entity.pdbx_description
1 polymer ?
#
loop_
_entity_poly.entity_id
_entity_poly.type
_entity_poly.pdbx_seq_one_letter_code
_entity_poly.pdbx_strand_id
1 'polypeptide(L)'
;MNGIVFLSYSSKDEDFAKKLVNDIEKRGLKCWMSCRDILPGEDYQSAIVKAMDQSVAMLLLFSGNANRSKEIAKELALASLRNKPVIPARIEDILPTGAFEYQMTNAQFIDLFHNYGDALDRLCDALRRQAGLPIVEMGTSTNKRNTRILFLGGSAAVVIAAGIGASVVLHKPSSVPVASLSSNIPVAPDTLKATHLSLPQNQVLSTSVSEKSKSTFEPSTVKKEEVPSSPTETPAPISAPVPTKSVAAQPVQQDNTDLAPLVKQLASIDPNMRVSAIEKGLTDSDGKLSYAQVIQLLHGTREGSRAQIIRMLVQSVQAPIPVSVALSFLQSTDNFRENCIEELDQYLPESIGGDDVIALLGSLEQGNRFQAINKLNDHIQIQLTAEQALRVLRGTDGYWTQTLEKIASKLTKPQTPADLARLLGGTQQGNRFQGLKALSVAMPETMTVAEINKLLDGLDGFRSSGIEFIARRLERDVAPSDIASLLEGTEQGNRSSALKAVAYHMKKGLQGTEVVAVLEGMDGYWTNAVSTIRPNLEKPQSQASLLALIGNTSQGQRCEVLRDLQAFMPKKMSAADVQVLLQQTEGYYEQGLELLLPNIRPPSPEEVAQLVAPLSNSFQSGQMMKKLRELH
;
A
#
# COMPACT_ATOMS: atom_id res chain seq x y z
N MET A 1 21.82 -32.52 -20.88
CA MET A 1 21.15 -32.90 -19.61
C MET A 1 19.85 -32.13 -19.55
N ASN A 2 18.70 -32.76 -19.30
CA ASN A 2 17.45 -32.01 -19.11
C ASN A 2 17.48 -31.38 -17.71
N GLY A 3 17.90 -30.13 -17.64
CA GLY A 3 18.03 -29.41 -16.38
C GLY A 3 16.70 -29.11 -15.72
N ILE A 4 16.72 -29.02 -14.38
CA ILE A 4 15.57 -28.56 -13.59
C ILE A 4 15.58 -27.02 -13.51
N VAL A 5 14.41 -26.42 -13.42
CA VAL A 5 14.22 -25.00 -13.13
C VAL A 5 14.01 -24.84 -11.63
N PHE A 6 14.90 -24.12 -10.94
CA PHE A 6 14.71 -23.80 -9.53
C PHE A 6 13.67 -22.67 -9.39
N LEU A 7 12.56 -22.91 -8.71
CA LEU A 7 11.57 -21.86 -8.42
C LEU A 7 11.84 -21.25 -7.05
N SER A 8 12.19 -19.97 -7.04
CA SER A 8 12.23 -19.12 -5.84
C SER A 8 10.94 -18.31 -5.76
N TYR A 9 10.27 -18.35 -4.62
CA TYR A 9 8.98 -17.70 -4.38
C TYR A 9 8.78 -17.42 -2.89
N SER A 10 7.89 -16.50 -2.53
CA SER A 10 7.51 -16.31 -1.13
C SER A 10 6.51 -17.39 -0.73
N SER A 11 6.61 -17.96 0.48
CA SER A 11 5.62 -18.93 0.97
C SER A 11 4.19 -18.39 1.04
N LYS A 12 4.02 -17.05 1.03
CA LYS A 12 2.73 -16.37 0.90
C LYS A 12 2.10 -16.45 -0.50
N ASP A 13 2.89 -16.77 -1.52
CA ASP A 13 2.50 -16.82 -2.93
C ASP A 13 2.44 -18.28 -3.44
N GLU A 14 2.39 -19.25 -2.51
CA GLU A 14 2.56 -20.68 -2.79
C GLU A 14 1.51 -21.25 -3.75
N ASP A 15 0.26 -20.82 -3.68
CA ASP A 15 -0.79 -21.32 -4.58
C ASP A 15 -0.56 -20.88 -6.03
N PHE A 16 -0.07 -19.66 -6.24
CA PHE A 16 0.34 -19.21 -7.57
C PHE A 16 1.60 -19.95 -8.03
N ALA A 17 2.57 -20.17 -7.14
CA ALA A 17 3.78 -20.93 -7.44
C ALA A 17 3.45 -22.37 -7.89
N LYS A 18 2.56 -23.07 -7.17
CA LYS A 18 2.06 -24.41 -7.55
C LYS A 18 1.37 -24.40 -8.92
N LYS A 19 0.48 -23.43 -9.16
CA LYS A 19 -0.20 -23.27 -10.46
C LYS A 19 0.81 -23.08 -11.60
N LEU A 20 1.79 -22.18 -11.41
CA LEU A 20 2.81 -21.88 -12.39
C LEU A 20 3.70 -23.09 -12.68
N VAL A 21 4.15 -23.82 -11.64
CA VAL A 21 4.91 -25.08 -11.78
C VAL A 21 4.13 -26.09 -12.61
N ASN A 22 2.86 -26.33 -12.27
CA ASN A 22 2.00 -27.26 -13.02
C ASN A 22 1.86 -26.85 -14.50
N ASP A 23 1.73 -25.56 -14.79
CA ASP A 23 1.54 -25.07 -16.16
C ASP A 23 2.84 -25.03 -16.99
N ILE A 24 4.00 -24.94 -16.34
CA ILE A 24 5.34 -25.11 -16.93
C ILE A 24 5.67 -26.59 -17.16
N GLU A 25 5.34 -27.47 -16.20
CA GLU A 25 5.60 -28.92 -16.30
C GLU A 25 4.76 -29.59 -17.39
N LYS A 26 3.51 -29.13 -17.61
CA LYS A 26 2.69 -29.48 -18.78
C LYS A 26 3.37 -29.16 -20.13
N ARG A 27 4.30 -28.19 -20.15
CA ARG A 27 5.06 -27.76 -21.35
C ARG A 27 6.42 -28.46 -21.50
N GLY A 28 6.69 -29.47 -20.67
CA GLY A 28 7.85 -30.37 -20.77
C GLY A 28 9.11 -29.93 -20.02
N LEU A 29 9.04 -28.85 -19.24
CA LEU A 29 10.13 -28.36 -18.40
C LEU A 29 9.96 -28.87 -16.96
N LYS A 30 11.00 -29.47 -16.36
CA LYS A 30 10.93 -29.90 -14.95
C LYS A 30 11.23 -28.73 -14.02
N CYS A 31 10.39 -28.51 -13.01
CA CYS A 31 10.64 -27.54 -11.97
C CYS A 31 11.08 -28.22 -10.66
N TRP A 32 11.65 -27.43 -9.77
CA TRP A 32 11.86 -27.76 -8.36
C TRP A 32 11.29 -26.63 -7.51
N MET A 33 10.54 -26.94 -6.46
CA MET A 33 10.01 -25.96 -5.50
C MET A 33 10.04 -26.48 -4.05
N SER A 34 10.37 -25.60 -3.11
CA SER A 34 10.71 -25.98 -1.73
C SER A 34 9.57 -26.68 -0.97
N CYS A 35 8.30 -26.26 -1.10
CA CYS A 35 7.20 -26.93 -0.40
C CYS A 35 6.82 -28.33 -0.94
N ARG A 36 7.30 -28.70 -2.14
CA ARG A 36 6.99 -29.97 -2.80
C ARG A 36 8.15 -30.96 -2.72
N ASP A 37 9.37 -30.46 -2.93
CA ASP A 37 10.53 -31.28 -3.27
C ASP A 37 11.58 -31.37 -2.15
N ILE A 38 11.32 -30.77 -0.98
CA ILE A 38 12.09 -31.00 0.27
C ILE A 38 11.37 -32.07 1.09
N LEU A 39 12.06 -33.16 1.43
CA LEU A 39 11.46 -34.28 2.14
C LEU A 39 11.28 -33.99 3.65
N PRO A 40 10.25 -34.55 4.32
CA PRO A 40 10.10 -34.44 5.77
C PRO A 40 11.35 -34.95 6.51
N GLY A 41 11.98 -34.07 7.29
CA GLY A 41 13.21 -34.36 8.02
C GLY A 41 14.51 -34.01 7.27
N GLU A 42 14.45 -33.52 6.04
CA GLU A 42 15.63 -32.96 5.34
C GLU A 42 15.95 -31.53 5.82
N ASP A 43 17.24 -31.19 5.90
CA ASP A 43 17.67 -29.83 6.17
C ASP A 43 17.36 -28.90 4.98
N TYR A 44 16.52 -27.89 5.24
CA TYR A 44 16.01 -26.95 4.24
C TYR A 44 17.13 -26.22 3.47
N GLN A 45 18.17 -25.78 4.18
CA GLN A 45 19.27 -25.01 3.58
C GLN A 45 20.10 -25.90 2.65
N SER A 46 20.45 -27.11 3.10
CA SER A 46 21.16 -28.10 2.31
C SER A 46 20.36 -28.53 1.07
N ALA A 47 19.04 -28.72 1.19
CA ALA A 47 18.19 -29.06 0.06
C ALA A 47 18.15 -27.95 -1.00
N ILE A 48 17.96 -26.70 -0.59
CA ILE A 48 18.00 -25.51 -1.47
C ILE A 48 19.34 -25.41 -2.22
N VAL A 49 20.47 -25.60 -1.52
CA VAL A 49 21.80 -25.54 -2.15
C VAL A 49 21.98 -26.65 -3.18
N LYS A 50 21.63 -27.90 -2.86
CA LYS A 50 21.69 -29.04 -3.82
C LYS A 50 20.82 -28.79 -5.05
N ALA A 51 19.60 -28.29 -4.87
CA ALA A 51 18.66 -28.01 -5.95
C ALA A 51 19.16 -26.89 -6.86
N MET A 52 19.74 -25.82 -6.28
CA MET A 52 20.36 -24.74 -7.03
C MET A 52 21.58 -25.23 -7.84
N ASP A 53 22.38 -26.17 -7.31
CA ASP A 53 23.50 -26.75 -8.07
C ASP A 53 23.02 -27.57 -9.28
N GLN A 54 21.93 -28.33 -9.13
CA GLN A 54 21.34 -29.16 -10.19
C GLN A 54 20.52 -28.36 -11.21
N SER A 55 20.13 -27.12 -10.92
CA SER A 55 19.30 -26.30 -11.81
C SER A 55 20.06 -25.75 -13.02
N VAL A 56 19.35 -25.52 -14.12
CA VAL A 56 19.88 -24.76 -15.28
C VAL A 56 19.54 -23.28 -15.23
N ALA A 57 18.50 -22.91 -14.49
CA ALA A 57 18.07 -21.53 -14.27
C ALA A 57 17.34 -21.41 -12.93
N MET A 58 17.37 -20.19 -12.37
CA MET A 58 16.48 -19.76 -11.31
C MET A 58 15.31 -19.01 -11.95
N LEU A 59 14.09 -19.53 -11.79
CA LEU A 59 12.87 -18.75 -11.99
C LEU A 59 12.55 -18.05 -10.67
N LEU A 60 12.51 -16.73 -10.67
CA LEU A 60 12.07 -15.95 -9.53
C LEU A 60 10.63 -15.51 -9.74
N LEU A 61 9.72 -15.97 -8.87
CA LEU A 61 8.36 -15.44 -8.78
C LEU A 61 8.38 -14.16 -7.96
N PHE A 62 8.16 -13.02 -8.63
CA PHE A 62 8.32 -11.70 -8.02
C PHE A 62 6.98 -11.06 -7.68
N SER A 63 6.83 -10.69 -6.42
CA SER A 63 5.64 -10.11 -5.77
C SER A 63 6.08 -9.15 -4.66
N GLY A 64 5.16 -8.38 -4.09
CA GLY A 64 5.42 -7.59 -2.89
C GLY A 64 5.91 -8.44 -1.71
N ASN A 65 5.47 -9.71 -1.63
CA ASN A 65 5.92 -10.65 -0.62
C ASN A 65 7.34 -11.16 -0.89
N ALA A 66 7.72 -11.34 -2.16
CA ALA A 66 9.07 -11.74 -2.53
C ALA A 66 10.08 -10.60 -2.31
N ASN A 67 9.72 -9.38 -2.70
CA ASN A 67 10.53 -8.16 -2.55
C ASN A 67 10.88 -7.83 -1.08
N ARG A 68 10.10 -8.35 -0.11
CA ARG A 68 10.34 -8.23 1.34
C ARG A 68 11.03 -9.45 1.97
N SER A 69 11.28 -10.53 1.21
CA SER A 69 11.79 -11.79 1.75
C SER A 69 13.32 -11.80 1.88
N LYS A 70 13.81 -11.94 3.12
CA LYS A 70 15.24 -12.11 3.40
C LYS A 70 15.80 -13.43 2.88
N GLU A 71 14.99 -14.48 2.78
CA GLU A 71 15.46 -15.79 2.28
C GLU A 71 15.62 -15.78 0.76
N ILE A 72 14.70 -15.16 0.01
CA ILE A 72 14.82 -15.01 -1.45
C ILE A 72 16.06 -14.18 -1.82
N ALA A 73 16.40 -13.16 -1.03
CA ALA A 73 17.64 -12.41 -1.23
C ALA A 73 18.91 -13.28 -1.08
N LYS A 74 18.90 -14.29 -0.17
CA LYS A 74 19.99 -15.28 -0.05
C LYS A 74 19.99 -16.26 -1.22
N GLU A 75 18.83 -16.75 -1.64
CA GLU A 75 18.71 -17.63 -2.82
C GLU A 75 19.19 -16.95 -4.10
N LEU A 76 18.89 -15.66 -4.26
CA LEU A 76 19.34 -14.85 -5.39
C LEU A 76 20.84 -14.57 -5.36
N ALA A 77 21.41 -14.32 -4.16
CA ALA A 77 22.86 -14.26 -3.98
C ALA A 77 23.54 -15.61 -4.27
N LEU A 78 22.92 -16.73 -3.90
CA LEU A 78 23.41 -18.08 -4.20
C LEU A 78 23.36 -18.38 -5.70
N ALA A 79 22.26 -18.04 -6.38
CA ALA A 79 22.15 -18.19 -7.84
C ALA A 79 23.23 -17.38 -8.57
N SER A 80 23.46 -16.13 -8.15
CA SER A 80 24.54 -15.27 -8.65
C SER A 80 25.92 -15.90 -8.44
N LEU A 81 26.24 -16.36 -7.22
CA LEU A 81 27.49 -17.06 -6.88
C LEU A 81 27.72 -18.31 -7.75
N ARG A 82 26.65 -19.00 -8.14
CA ARG A 82 26.67 -20.22 -8.97
C ARG A 82 26.55 -19.93 -10.47
N ASN A 83 26.58 -18.66 -10.89
CA ASN A 83 26.37 -18.20 -12.27
C ASN A 83 25.09 -18.77 -12.93
N LYS A 84 24.03 -18.97 -12.14
CA LYS A 84 22.74 -19.46 -12.65
C LYS A 84 21.98 -18.28 -13.27
N PRO A 85 21.47 -18.39 -14.50
CA PRO A 85 20.66 -17.34 -15.09
C PRO A 85 19.35 -17.19 -14.29
N VAL A 86 19.04 -15.96 -13.90
CA VAL A 86 17.83 -15.60 -13.17
C VAL A 86 16.81 -15.02 -14.14
N ILE A 87 15.63 -15.61 -14.21
CA ILE A 87 14.50 -15.13 -15.00
C ILE A 87 13.43 -14.64 -14.02
N PRO A 88 13.19 -13.31 -13.90
CA PRO A 88 12.19 -12.78 -13.00
C PRO A 88 10.82 -12.71 -13.69
N ALA A 89 9.84 -13.40 -13.11
CA ALA A 89 8.45 -13.39 -13.54
C ALA A 89 7.59 -12.68 -12.49
N ARG A 90 7.01 -11.52 -12.83
CA ARG A 90 6.21 -10.72 -11.90
C ARG A 90 4.76 -11.22 -11.89
N ILE A 91 4.16 -11.32 -10.70
CA ILE A 91 2.73 -11.62 -10.50
C ILE A 91 1.92 -10.43 -9.99
N GLU A 92 2.59 -9.30 -9.76
CA GLU A 92 2.03 -8.01 -9.37
C GLU A 92 2.81 -6.91 -10.10
N ASP A 93 2.18 -5.79 -10.46
CA ASP A 93 2.90 -4.65 -11.03
C ASP A 93 3.64 -3.86 -9.95
N ILE A 94 4.79 -4.40 -9.55
CA ILE A 94 5.68 -3.79 -8.57
C ILE A 94 7.08 -3.64 -9.13
N LEU A 95 7.80 -2.64 -8.65
CA LEU A 95 9.22 -2.46 -8.90
C LEU A 95 10.05 -3.07 -7.76
N PRO A 96 11.22 -3.66 -8.04
CA PRO A 96 12.14 -4.09 -7.00
C PRO A 96 12.66 -2.92 -6.17
N THR A 97 12.93 -3.18 -4.89
CA THR A 97 13.44 -2.16 -3.96
C THR A 97 14.62 -2.68 -3.15
N GLY A 98 15.58 -1.82 -2.82
CA GLY A 98 16.70 -2.17 -1.94
C GLY A 98 17.61 -3.23 -2.58
N ALA A 99 17.83 -4.36 -1.91
CA ALA A 99 18.75 -5.40 -2.42
C ALA A 99 18.34 -5.95 -3.80
N PHE A 100 17.03 -6.08 -4.07
CA PHE A 100 16.51 -6.57 -5.34
C PHE A 100 16.63 -5.54 -6.47
N GLU A 101 16.62 -4.24 -6.15
CA GLU A 101 16.79 -3.15 -7.11
C GLU A 101 18.16 -3.21 -7.80
N TYR A 102 19.22 -3.43 -7.01
CA TYR A 102 20.59 -3.63 -7.52
C TYR A 102 20.73 -4.95 -8.28
N GLN A 103 20.14 -6.05 -7.78
CA GLN A 103 20.25 -7.37 -8.41
C GLN A 103 19.43 -7.50 -9.71
N MET A 104 18.48 -6.59 -9.97
CA MET A 104 17.58 -6.64 -11.13
C MET A 104 17.62 -5.40 -12.02
N THR A 105 18.55 -4.45 -11.81
CA THR A 105 18.61 -3.17 -12.54
C THR A 105 18.59 -3.34 -14.08
N ASN A 106 19.17 -4.43 -14.58
CA ASN A 106 19.27 -4.75 -16.02
C ASN A 106 18.42 -5.96 -16.44
N ALA A 107 17.52 -6.46 -15.59
CA ALA A 107 16.74 -7.67 -15.87
C ALA A 107 15.44 -7.34 -16.61
N GLN A 108 15.16 -8.05 -17.71
CA GLN A 108 13.86 -7.96 -18.37
C GLN A 108 12.84 -8.87 -17.64
N PHE A 109 11.77 -8.26 -17.16
CA PHE A 109 10.69 -8.97 -16.48
C PHE A 109 9.72 -9.66 -17.47
N ILE A 110 9.11 -10.74 -17.00
CA ILE A 110 7.95 -11.36 -17.65
C ILE A 110 6.74 -11.15 -16.75
N ASP A 111 5.75 -10.41 -17.23
CA ASP A 111 4.60 -9.98 -16.44
C ASP A 111 3.43 -10.95 -16.60
N LEU A 112 3.26 -11.85 -15.64
CA LEU A 112 2.24 -12.90 -15.63
C LEU A 112 0.83 -12.38 -15.28
N PHE A 113 0.73 -11.14 -14.80
CA PHE A 113 -0.51 -10.53 -14.29
C PHE A 113 -1.34 -9.77 -15.34
N HIS A 114 -0.80 -9.52 -16.54
CA HIS A 114 -1.54 -8.88 -17.64
C HIS A 114 -2.23 -9.88 -18.57
N ASN A 115 -1.43 -10.79 -19.16
CA ASN A 115 -1.92 -11.85 -20.04
C ASN A 115 -1.13 -13.11 -19.71
N TYR A 116 -1.69 -13.91 -18.79
CA TYR A 116 -1.01 -15.09 -18.25
C TYR A 116 -0.64 -16.12 -19.34
N GLY A 117 -1.48 -16.29 -20.37
CA GLY A 117 -1.24 -17.26 -21.45
C GLY A 117 0.02 -16.94 -22.25
N ASP A 118 0.04 -15.77 -22.88
CA ASP A 118 1.16 -15.33 -23.72
C ASP A 118 2.45 -15.12 -22.90
N ALA A 119 2.32 -14.62 -21.66
CA ALA A 119 3.46 -14.44 -20.76
C ALA A 119 4.06 -15.78 -20.31
N LEU A 120 3.22 -16.80 -20.06
CA LEU A 120 3.68 -18.15 -19.72
C LEU A 120 4.38 -18.84 -20.89
N ASP A 121 3.89 -18.68 -22.12
CA ASP A 121 4.56 -19.26 -23.30
C ASP A 121 5.93 -18.59 -23.53
N ARG A 122 6.01 -17.26 -23.43
CA ARG A 122 7.28 -16.51 -23.43
C ARG A 122 8.24 -16.95 -22.32
N LEU A 123 7.72 -17.21 -21.11
CA LEU A 123 8.50 -17.73 -19.98
C LEU A 123 9.04 -19.13 -20.26
N CYS A 124 8.21 -20.03 -20.79
CA CYS A 124 8.64 -21.38 -21.12
C CYS A 124 9.70 -21.39 -22.23
N ASP A 125 9.62 -20.50 -23.22
CA ASP A 125 10.65 -20.39 -24.25
C ASP A 125 11.96 -19.78 -23.72
N ALA A 126 11.88 -18.82 -22.79
CA ALA A 126 13.07 -18.33 -22.08
C ALA A 126 13.74 -19.45 -21.28
N LEU A 127 12.97 -20.26 -20.55
CA LEU A 127 13.45 -21.41 -19.79
C LEU A 127 14.02 -22.53 -20.68
N ARG A 128 13.38 -22.85 -21.81
CA ARG A 128 13.90 -23.82 -22.80
C ARG A 128 15.26 -23.42 -23.34
N ARG A 129 15.48 -22.13 -23.64
CA ARG A 129 16.78 -21.60 -24.08
C ARG A 129 17.87 -21.82 -23.03
N GLN A 130 17.60 -21.58 -21.75
CA GLN A 130 18.56 -21.86 -20.66
C GLN A 130 18.78 -23.37 -20.44
N ALA A 131 17.75 -24.19 -20.66
CA ALA A 131 17.84 -25.64 -20.57
C ALA A 131 18.51 -26.32 -21.81
N GLY A 132 18.82 -25.56 -22.86
CA GLY A 132 19.35 -26.10 -24.12
C GLY A 132 18.35 -26.98 -24.89
N LEU A 133 17.04 -26.77 -24.68
CA LEU A 133 15.96 -27.53 -25.31
C LEU A 133 15.43 -26.82 -26.57
N PRO A 134 14.97 -27.56 -27.59
CA PRO A 134 14.38 -26.97 -28.78
C PRO A 134 13.10 -26.18 -28.42
N ILE A 135 12.95 -25.02 -29.06
CA ILE A 135 11.73 -24.20 -28.96
C ILE A 135 10.62 -24.93 -29.71
N VAL A 136 9.46 -25.08 -29.06
CA VAL A 136 8.28 -25.72 -29.67
C VAL A 136 7.42 -24.65 -30.32
N GLU A 137 7.46 -24.53 -31.64
CA GLU A 137 6.52 -23.68 -32.38
C GLU A 137 5.11 -24.28 -32.28
N MET A 138 4.32 -23.76 -31.33
CA MET A 138 2.87 -23.97 -31.29
C MET A 138 2.25 -23.19 -32.45
N GLY A 139 1.67 -23.89 -33.41
CA GLY A 139 1.16 -23.31 -34.65
C GLY A 139 0.10 -22.24 -34.41
N THR A 140 0.47 -20.97 -34.61
CA THR A 140 -0.49 -19.87 -34.66
C THR A 140 -1.36 -20.01 -35.91
N SER A 141 -2.66 -20.19 -35.71
CA SER A 141 -3.64 -20.20 -36.81
C SER A 141 -3.86 -18.77 -37.34
N THR A 142 -2.85 -18.21 -38.01
CA THR A 142 -2.96 -16.91 -38.67
C THR A 142 -3.83 -17.03 -39.92
N ASN A 143 -5.07 -16.58 -39.82
CA ASN A 143 -6.01 -16.52 -40.93
C ASN A 143 -5.50 -15.55 -42.02
N LYS A 144 -4.96 -16.09 -43.12
CA LYS A 144 -4.46 -15.30 -44.26
C LYS A 144 -5.61 -14.64 -45.02
N ARG A 145 -5.98 -13.41 -44.63
CA ARG A 145 -6.70 -12.50 -45.53
C ARG A 145 -5.74 -12.03 -46.63
N ASN A 146 -6.01 -12.47 -47.85
CA ASN A 146 -5.29 -12.04 -49.05
C ASN A 146 -5.62 -10.58 -49.39
N THR A 147 -4.72 -9.65 -49.09
CA THR A 147 -4.76 -8.28 -49.63
C THR A 147 -3.58 -8.08 -50.57
N ARG A 148 -3.82 -8.26 -51.88
CA ARG A 148 -2.85 -7.86 -52.91
C ARG A 148 -2.86 -6.33 -53.03
N ILE A 149 -1.79 -5.68 -52.58
CA ILE A 149 -1.53 -4.28 -52.90
C ILE A 149 -0.33 -4.23 -53.85
N LEU A 150 -0.51 -3.49 -54.94
CA LEU A 150 0.47 -3.28 -56.00
C LEU A 150 1.62 -2.41 -55.47
N PHE A 151 2.87 -2.87 -55.63
CA PHE A 151 4.02 -1.97 -55.57
C PHE A 151 4.29 -1.39 -56.95
N LEU A 152 4.21 -0.07 -57.08
CA LEU A 152 4.79 0.69 -58.18
C LEU A 152 5.86 1.63 -57.60
N GLY A 153 6.96 1.81 -58.33
CA GLY A 153 8.22 2.31 -57.77
C GLY A 153 8.27 3.79 -57.38
N GLY A 154 9.25 4.14 -56.56
CA GLY A 154 9.54 5.52 -56.14
C GLY A 154 10.85 5.59 -55.36
N SER A 155 11.96 5.89 -56.04
CA SER A 155 13.31 5.93 -55.49
C SER A 155 13.63 7.22 -54.73
N ALA A 156 14.33 7.12 -53.59
CA ALA A 156 15.25 8.16 -53.12
C ALA A 156 16.34 7.53 -52.24
N ALA A 157 17.61 7.78 -52.58
CA ALA A 157 18.76 7.34 -51.80
C ALA A 157 19.39 8.54 -51.07
N VAL A 158 19.86 8.34 -49.84
CA VAL A 158 20.87 9.20 -49.22
C VAL A 158 21.90 8.32 -48.54
N VAL A 159 23.15 8.42 -48.98
CA VAL A 159 24.34 7.83 -48.35
C VAL A 159 25.21 8.97 -47.83
N ILE A 160 25.53 8.96 -46.53
CA ILE A 160 26.75 9.59 -46.01
C ILE A 160 27.37 8.63 -44.98
N ALA A 161 28.69 8.51 -45.04
CA ALA A 161 29.50 7.60 -44.22
C ALA A 161 30.58 8.36 -43.43
N ALA A 162 31.45 7.58 -42.76
CA ALA A 162 32.60 7.95 -41.91
C ALA A 162 32.29 8.23 -40.42
N GLY A 163 33.09 7.74 -39.46
CA GLY A 163 34.19 6.77 -39.56
C GLY A 163 35.19 6.84 -38.40
N ILE A 164 35.99 5.78 -38.23
CA ILE A 164 37.24 5.73 -37.44
C ILE A 164 37.04 5.80 -35.90
N GLY A 165 37.74 5.03 -35.05
CA GLY A 165 38.82 4.07 -35.32
C GLY A 165 39.12 3.14 -34.13
N ALA A 166 40.12 2.29 -34.31
CA ALA A 166 40.51 1.25 -33.35
C ALA A 166 41.58 1.72 -32.35
N SER A 167 41.73 0.99 -31.24
CA SER A 167 43.05 0.71 -30.68
C SER A 167 43.10 -0.60 -29.90
N VAL A 168 44.25 -1.24 -30.02
CA VAL A 168 44.64 -2.55 -29.48
C VAL A 168 45.41 -2.35 -28.18
N VAL A 169 45.46 -3.36 -27.30
CA VAL A 169 46.71 -3.90 -26.69
C VAL A 169 46.37 -5.04 -25.71
N LEU A 170 46.93 -6.23 -26.00
CA LEU A 170 47.01 -7.37 -25.09
C LEU A 170 48.04 -7.09 -23.98
N HIS A 171 47.89 -7.70 -22.80
CA HIS A 171 49.02 -8.34 -22.09
C HIS A 171 48.52 -9.31 -21.00
N LYS A 172 48.87 -10.60 -21.15
CA LYS A 172 49.23 -11.57 -20.09
C LYS A 172 50.78 -11.66 -20.08
N PRO A 173 51.51 -12.32 -19.13
CA PRO A 173 51.12 -13.32 -18.13
C PRO A 173 51.26 -12.74 -16.69
N SER A 174 51.44 -13.43 -15.55
CA SER A 174 51.90 -14.80 -15.22
C SER A 174 51.23 -15.39 -13.96
N SER A 175 51.66 -16.60 -13.58
CA SER A 175 51.15 -17.45 -12.50
C SER A 175 52.24 -17.93 -11.53
N VAL A 176 51.83 -18.49 -10.37
CA VAL A 176 52.54 -19.45 -9.45
C VAL A 176 53.37 -18.81 -8.30
N PRO A 177 53.55 -19.41 -7.07
CA PRO A 177 52.90 -20.55 -6.37
C PRO A 177 52.36 -20.29 -4.92
N VAL A 178 51.71 -21.35 -4.43
CA VAL A 178 51.35 -21.81 -3.06
C VAL A 178 52.47 -21.82 -1.99
N ALA A 179 52.13 -21.47 -0.73
CA ALA A 179 52.51 -22.14 0.56
C ALA A 179 51.67 -21.49 1.69
N SER A 180 50.79 -22.11 2.49
CA SER A 180 50.75 -23.34 3.32
C SER A 180 51.64 -23.33 4.57
N LEU A 181 51.02 -23.19 5.77
CA LEU A 181 51.39 -23.65 7.14
C LEU A 181 50.27 -23.10 8.07
N SER A 182 49.32 -23.88 8.61
CA SER A 182 49.40 -24.89 9.69
C SER A 182 49.87 -24.34 11.05
N SER A 183 48.96 -24.24 12.04
CA SER A 183 48.91 -25.15 13.22
C SER A 183 47.97 -24.69 14.37
N ASN A 184 47.21 -25.65 14.92
CA ASN A 184 46.84 -25.91 16.33
C ASN A 184 46.18 -24.79 17.20
N ILE A 185 44.91 -24.89 17.66
CA ILE A 185 44.38 -25.76 18.75
C ILE A 185 45.15 -25.53 20.08
N PRO A 186 44.50 -25.09 21.20
CA PRO A 186 43.56 -25.95 21.90
C PRO A 186 42.31 -25.37 22.62
N VAL A 187 41.36 -26.30 22.81
CA VAL A 187 40.22 -26.33 23.75
C VAL A 187 40.77 -26.40 25.19
N ALA A 188 40.21 -25.83 26.25
CA ALA A 188 38.99 -26.22 26.98
C ALA A 188 38.94 -25.43 28.32
N PRO A 189 38.02 -25.73 29.26
CA PRO A 189 36.58 -25.57 29.22
C PRO A 189 36.10 -24.67 30.38
N ASP A 190 34.79 -24.42 30.52
CA ASP A 190 34.22 -24.45 31.87
C ASP A 190 32.76 -24.92 31.90
N THR A 191 32.42 -25.67 32.94
CA THR A 191 31.14 -26.33 33.13
C THR A 191 30.16 -25.48 33.92
N LEU A 192 28.85 -25.66 33.71
CA LEU A 192 27.88 -25.72 34.82
C LEU A 192 26.60 -26.47 34.40
N LYS A 193 26.14 -27.40 35.25
CA LYS A 193 24.83 -28.07 35.15
C LYS A 193 23.83 -27.41 36.10
N ALA A 194 22.55 -27.54 35.77
CA ALA A 194 21.40 -26.96 36.47
C ALA A 194 21.32 -27.24 37.97
N THR A 195 20.70 -26.32 38.72
CA THR A 195 19.60 -26.66 39.67
C THR A 195 18.64 -25.47 39.85
N HIS A 196 17.37 -25.80 40.11
CA HIS A 196 16.23 -24.94 40.43
C HIS A 196 16.48 -23.64 41.20
N LEU A 197 15.72 -22.58 40.86
CA LEU A 197 15.06 -21.74 41.87
C LEU A 197 13.79 -21.06 41.33
N SER A 198 12.77 -21.05 42.17
CA SER A 198 11.37 -20.71 41.88
C SER A 198 11.11 -19.23 41.53
N LEU A 199 10.17 -18.99 40.61
CA LEU A 199 9.49 -17.70 40.45
C LEU A 199 8.20 -17.68 41.29
N PRO A 200 7.90 -16.61 42.05
CA PRO A 200 6.72 -16.56 42.89
C PRO A 200 5.45 -16.27 42.07
N GLN A 201 4.41 -17.08 42.31
CA GLN A 201 3.04 -16.71 41.98
C GLN A 201 2.64 -15.49 42.82
N ASN A 202 1.94 -14.51 42.23
CA ASN A 202 1.21 -13.53 43.02
C ASN A 202 -0.29 -13.67 42.75
N GLN A 203 -1.05 -13.80 43.83
CA GLN A 203 -2.47 -14.11 43.80
C GLN A 203 -3.28 -12.82 43.61
N VAL A 204 -4.35 -12.87 42.80
CA VAL A 204 -5.45 -11.91 42.92
C VAL A 204 -6.63 -12.66 43.52
N LEU A 205 -6.88 -12.42 44.80
CA LEU A 205 -7.95 -13.06 45.54
C LEU A 205 -9.29 -12.41 45.19
N SER A 206 -10.26 -13.21 44.79
CA SER A 206 -11.66 -12.78 44.62
C SER A 206 -12.36 -12.64 45.97
N THR A 207 -12.97 -11.49 46.25
CA THR A 207 -13.97 -11.34 47.31
C THR A 207 -15.20 -10.60 46.79
N SER A 208 -16.34 -11.28 46.79
CA SER A 208 -17.66 -10.75 46.50
C SER A 208 -18.36 -10.26 47.76
N VAL A 209 -18.98 -9.07 47.72
CA VAL A 209 -20.10 -8.72 48.60
C VAL A 209 -21.14 -7.94 47.81
N SER A 210 -22.40 -8.40 47.86
CA SER A 210 -23.58 -7.67 47.41
C SER A 210 -24.20 -6.93 48.60
N GLU A 211 -24.79 -5.73 48.41
CA GLU A 211 -26.18 -5.53 48.86
C GLU A 211 -26.93 -4.31 48.28
N LYS A 212 -28.25 -4.42 48.38
CA LYS A 212 -29.34 -3.66 47.71
C LYS A 212 -29.50 -2.20 48.18
N SER A 213 -29.94 -1.32 47.27
CA SER A 213 -31.28 -0.66 47.27
C SER A 213 -31.37 0.32 46.07
N LYS A 214 -32.38 0.36 45.17
CA LYS A 214 -33.86 0.39 45.22
C LYS A 214 -34.45 1.82 45.26
N SER A 215 -34.69 2.40 44.08
CA SER A 215 -35.77 3.37 43.72
C SER A 215 -35.78 3.47 42.18
N THR A 216 -36.78 3.01 41.43
CA THR A 216 -38.16 3.54 41.29
C THR A 216 -38.18 4.97 40.75
N PHE A 217 -38.50 5.12 39.45
CA PHE A 217 -39.46 6.10 38.92
C PHE A 217 -39.94 5.71 37.50
N GLU A 218 -41.26 5.61 37.43
CA GLU A 218 -42.28 5.50 36.37
C GLU A 218 -41.98 5.89 34.91
N PRO A 219 -42.69 5.28 33.94
CA PRO A 219 -42.73 5.70 32.53
C PRO A 219 -43.89 6.68 32.26
N SER A 220 -43.61 7.86 31.72
CA SER A 220 -44.65 8.79 31.27
C SER A 220 -45.14 8.49 29.85
N THR A 221 -46.41 8.15 29.74
CA THR A 221 -47.20 8.11 28.49
C THR A 221 -47.49 9.50 27.94
N VAL A 222 -47.34 9.73 26.63
CA VAL A 222 -48.25 10.61 25.84
C VAL A 222 -48.41 10.10 24.40
N LYS A 223 -49.65 9.67 24.10
CA LYS A 223 -50.43 9.72 22.84
C LYS A 223 -49.78 9.58 21.45
N LYS A 224 -50.27 8.56 20.73
CA LYS A 224 -50.56 8.60 19.28
C LYS A 224 -51.42 9.82 18.91
N GLU A 225 -51.23 10.33 17.70
CA GLU A 225 -52.29 10.95 16.88
C GLU A 225 -52.11 10.49 15.42
N GLU A 226 -53.17 10.48 14.63
CA GLU A 226 -53.37 9.56 13.48
C GLU A 226 -54.24 10.26 12.40
N VAL A 227 -54.21 9.79 11.13
CA VAL A 227 -55.17 10.13 10.04
C VAL A 227 -54.96 11.53 9.38
N PRO A 228 -55.31 11.81 8.08
CA PRO A 228 -55.88 10.96 7.00
C PRO A 228 -55.05 10.87 5.70
N SER A 229 -55.53 9.97 4.82
CA SER A 229 -55.21 9.84 3.40
C SER A 229 -56.39 10.24 2.49
N SER A 230 -56.11 10.52 1.19
CA SER A 230 -57.07 10.54 0.06
C SER A 230 -57.93 11.84 -0.05
N PRO A 231 -58.33 12.32 -1.26
CA PRO A 231 -59.01 11.52 -2.29
C PRO A 231 -58.46 11.57 -3.72
N THR A 232 -58.90 10.57 -4.49
CA THR A 232 -58.92 10.49 -5.95
C THR A 232 -59.91 11.50 -6.54
N GLU A 233 -59.59 12.13 -7.67
CA GLU A 233 -60.63 12.64 -8.57
C GLU A 233 -60.19 12.61 -10.05
N THR A 234 -61.12 12.24 -10.92
CA THR A 234 -60.98 12.24 -12.39
C THR A 234 -62.18 12.97 -12.97
N PRO A 235 -61.96 13.89 -13.93
CA PRO A 235 -62.93 14.06 -15.00
C PRO A 235 -62.29 14.07 -16.40
N ALA A 236 -62.94 13.38 -17.33
CA ALA A 236 -62.78 13.57 -18.79
C ALA A 236 -63.85 14.59 -19.28
N PRO A 237 -64.11 14.80 -20.58
CA PRO A 237 -63.33 14.53 -21.80
C PRO A 237 -63.20 15.77 -22.74
N ILE A 238 -62.26 15.79 -23.69
CA ILE A 238 -62.36 16.65 -24.91
C ILE A 238 -61.95 15.84 -26.16
N SER A 239 -62.67 16.10 -27.26
CA SER A 239 -62.78 15.27 -28.47
C SER A 239 -61.59 15.27 -29.43
N ALA A 240 -61.54 14.22 -30.26
CA ALA A 240 -60.60 14.03 -31.36
C ALA A 240 -60.84 14.94 -32.58
N PRO A 241 -59.87 15.02 -33.49
CA PRO A 241 -60.11 15.04 -34.93
C PRO A 241 -59.67 13.72 -35.60
N VAL A 242 -60.40 13.32 -36.63
CA VAL A 242 -60.15 12.14 -37.49
C VAL A 242 -59.89 12.65 -38.94
N PRO A 243 -59.55 11.81 -39.93
CA PRO A 243 -58.18 11.47 -40.33
C PRO A 243 -57.77 12.09 -41.68
N THR A 244 -56.46 12.20 -41.92
CA THR A 244 -55.90 12.31 -43.28
C THR A 244 -55.27 11.00 -43.73
N LYS A 245 -55.97 10.27 -44.61
CA LYS A 245 -55.36 9.21 -45.42
C LYS A 245 -54.42 9.84 -46.45
N SER A 246 -53.18 9.36 -46.57
CA SER A 246 -52.49 9.39 -47.86
C SER A 246 -51.40 8.32 -47.98
N VAL A 247 -51.61 7.43 -48.96
CA VAL A 247 -50.63 6.62 -49.71
C VAL A 247 -49.75 5.62 -48.94
N ALA A 248 -49.87 4.35 -49.37
CA ALA A 248 -49.02 3.25 -48.93
C ALA A 248 -47.65 3.28 -49.62
N ALA A 249 -46.61 2.99 -48.85
CA ALA A 249 -45.45 2.23 -49.31
C ALA A 249 -45.55 0.82 -48.71
N GLN A 250 -45.23 -0.20 -49.50
CA GLN A 250 -45.34 -1.61 -49.08
C GLN A 250 -44.37 -1.90 -47.92
N PRO A 251 -44.73 -2.76 -46.95
CA PRO A 251 -43.77 -3.22 -45.96
C PRO A 251 -42.75 -4.14 -46.65
N VAL A 252 -41.51 -3.67 -46.78
CA VAL A 252 -40.38 -4.58 -46.95
C VAL A 252 -40.23 -5.31 -45.62
N GLN A 253 -40.69 -6.57 -45.59
CA GLN A 253 -40.42 -7.46 -44.46
C GLN A 253 -38.90 -7.68 -44.39
N GLN A 254 -38.26 -7.09 -43.39
CA GLN A 254 -37.05 -7.67 -42.82
C GLN A 254 -37.51 -8.61 -41.72
N ASP A 255 -37.11 -9.88 -41.82
CA ASP A 255 -37.52 -10.95 -40.90
C ASP A 255 -37.00 -10.67 -39.48
N ASN A 256 -37.86 -10.10 -38.63
CA ASN A 256 -37.79 -10.38 -37.20
C ASN A 256 -38.22 -11.84 -37.01
N THR A 257 -37.25 -12.75 -37.11
CA THR A 257 -37.45 -14.17 -36.83
C THR A 257 -37.98 -14.30 -35.40
N ASP A 258 -39.20 -14.79 -35.22
CA ASP A 258 -39.72 -15.07 -33.88
C ASP A 258 -38.90 -16.21 -33.26
N LEU A 259 -38.03 -15.86 -32.33
CA LEU A 259 -37.18 -16.81 -31.62
C LEU A 259 -37.94 -17.59 -30.53
N ALA A 260 -39.18 -17.23 -30.18
CA ALA A 260 -39.96 -17.92 -29.16
C ALA A 260 -40.14 -19.44 -29.38
N PRO A 261 -40.50 -19.96 -30.57
CA PRO A 261 -40.55 -21.40 -30.82
C PRO A 261 -39.19 -22.09 -30.61
N LEU A 262 -38.11 -21.49 -31.11
CA LEU A 262 -36.75 -22.03 -30.97
C LEU A 262 -36.29 -22.04 -29.50
N VAL A 263 -36.51 -20.94 -28.77
CA VAL A 263 -36.21 -20.85 -27.34
C VAL A 263 -37.00 -21.90 -26.55
N LYS A 264 -38.29 -22.12 -26.88
CA LYS A 264 -39.10 -23.15 -26.24
C LYS A 264 -38.58 -24.57 -26.51
N GLN A 265 -38.11 -24.85 -27.72
CA GLN A 265 -37.48 -26.12 -28.08
C GLN A 265 -36.13 -26.32 -27.36
N LEU A 266 -35.29 -25.28 -27.28
CA LEU A 266 -34.01 -25.37 -26.58
C LEU A 266 -34.20 -25.48 -25.06
N ALA A 267 -35.21 -24.83 -24.49
CA ALA A 267 -35.54 -24.93 -23.07
C ALA A 267 -36.03 -26.32 -22.63
N SER A 268 -36.57 -27.15 -23.53
CA SER A 268 -36.99 -28.53 -23.21
C SER A 268 -35.85 -29.55 -23.23
N ILE A 269 -34.67 -29.17 -23.75
CA ILE A 269 -33.44 -29.96 -23.66
C ILE A 269 -32.93 -29.94 -22.20
N ASP A 270 -32.32 -31.03 -21.75
CA ASP A 270 -31.67 -31.12 -20.43
C ASP A 270 -30.76 -29.89 -20.21
N PRO A 271 -30.87 -29.18 -19.06
CA PRO A 271 -30.15 -27.94 -18.83
C PRO A 271 -28.63 -28.03 -19.04
N ASN A 272 -28.02 -29.19 -18.80
CA ASN A 272 -26.57 -29.37 -18.90
C ASN A 272 -26.12 -29.71 -20.33
N MET A 273 -27.02 -30.27 -21.14
CA MET A 273 -26.81 -30.52 -22.58
C MET A 273 -27.18 -29.30 -23.45
N ARG A 274 -27.82 -28.29 -22.86
CA ARG A 274 -28.39 -27.14 -23.58
C ARG A 274 -27.34 -26.25 -24.26
N VAL A 275 -26.11 -26.21 -23.74
CA VAL A 275 -24.96 -25.46 -24.29
C VAL A 275 -24.78 -25.74 -25.79
N SER A 276 -24.49 -26.99 -26.17
CA SER A 276 -24.20 -27.36 -27.56
C SER A 276 -25.41 -27.29 -28.49
N ALA A 277 -26.63 -27.18 -27.94
CA ALA A 277 -27.85 -26.96 -28.71
C ALA A 277 -28.06 -25.46 -28.99
N ILE A 278 -27.78 -24.60 -28.01
CA ILE A 278 -27.76 -23.13 -28.19
C ILE A 278 -26.67 -22.74 -29.19
N GLU A 279 -25.48 -23.34 -29.09
CA GLU A 279 -24.35 -23.11 -30.00
C GLU A 279 -24.70 -23.38 -31.46
N LYS A 280 -25.51 -24.40 -31.73
CA LYS A 280 -25.91 -24.78 -33.10
C LYS A 280 -27.20 -24.10 -33.59
N GLY A 281 -27.92 -23.40 -32.71
CA GLY A 281 -29.28 -22.95 -32.96
C GLY A 281 -29.49 -21.45 -32.87
N LEU A 282 -28.76 -20.75 -31.98
CA LEU A 282 -29.00 -19.34 -31.65
C LEU A 282 -27.83 -18.41 -31.98
N THR A 283 -26.59 -18.89 -32.12
CA THR A 283 -25.45 -18.00 -32.41
C THR A 283 -25.45 -17.49 -33.85
N ASP A 284 -26.12 -18.19 -34.77
CA ASP A 284 -26.26 -17.81 -36.18
C ASP A 284 -27.54 -16.99 -36.47
N SER A 285 -28.35 -16.64 -35.46
CA SER A 285 -29.60 -15.90 -35.66
C SER A 285 -29.46 -14.40 -35.41
N ASP A 286 -29.80 -13.57 -36.41
CA ASP A 286 -29.78 -12.09 -36.33
C ASP A 286 -30.79 -11.48 -35.33
N GLY A 287 -31.66 -12.30 -34.72
CA GLY A 287 -32.72 -11.86 -33.81
C GLY A 287 -32.22 -11.57 -32.39
N LYS A 288 -32.69 -10.48 -31.79
CA LYS A 288 -32.41 -10.18 -30.37
C LYS A 288 -33.29 -11.02 -29.43
N LEU A 289 -32.69 -11.51 -28.37
CA LEU A 289 -33.38 -12.22 -27.29
C LEU A 289 -33.90 -11.26 -26.23
N SER A 290 -35.13 -11.50 -25.75
CA SER A 290 -35.66 -10.86 -24.54
C SER A 290 -35.03 -11.48 -23.29
N TYR A 291 -34.96 -10.69 -22.21
CA TYR A 291 -34.45 -11.17 -20.91
C TYR A 291 -35.19 -12.41 -20.39
N ALA A 292 -36.51 -12.50 -20.62
CA ALA A 292 -37.31 -13.65 -20.24
C ALA A 292 -36.91 -14.94 -20.98
N GLN A 293 -36.61 -14.83 -22.29
CA GLN A 293 -36.12 -15.96 -23.09
C GLN A 293 -34.73 -16.42 -22.61
N VAL A 294 -33.83 -15.50 -22.26
CA VAL A 294 -32.53 -15.87 -21.67
C VAL A 294 -32.70 -16.55 -20.31
N ILE A 295 -33.53 -16.02 -19.41
CA ILE A 295 -33.83 -16.64 -18.11
C ILE A 295 -34.41 -18.05 -18.29
N GLN A 296 -35.27 -18.25 -19.29
CA GLN A 296 -35.83 -19.57 -19.63
C GLN A 296 -34.74 -20.56 -20.08
N LEU A 297 -33.78 -20.12 -20.92
CA LEU A 297 -32.66 -20.95 -21.35
C LEU A 297 -31.66 -21.25 -20.22
N LEU A 298 -31.51 -20.33 -19.26
CA LEU A 298 -30.68 -20.53 -18.07
C LEU A 298 -31.37 -21.39 -16.98
N HIS A 299 -32.67 -21.68 -17.08
CA HIS A 299 -33.39 -22.40 -16.03
C HIS A 299 -32.89 -23.84 -15.83
N GLY A 300 -32.57 -24.20 -14.58
CA GLY A 300 -32.07 -25.52 -14.18
C GLY A 300 -30.61 -25.83 -14.53
N THR A 301 -29.87 -24.88 -15.11
CA THR A 301 -28.46 -25.06 -15.52
C THR A 301 -27.51 -25.06 -14.33
N ARG A 302 -26.48 -25.92 -14.36
CA ARG A 302 -25.37 -25.88 -13.39
C ARG A 302 -24.42 -24.72 -13.71
N GLU A 303 -23.70 -24.24 -12.70
CA GLU A 303 -22.83 -23.05 -12.74
C GLU A 303 -21.94 -22.90 -14.00
N GLY A 304 -21.19 -23.94 -14.41
CA GLY A 304 -20.32 -23.87 -15.59
C GLY A 304 -21.09 -23.79 -16.90
N SER A 305 -22.11 -24.64 -17.09
CA SER A 305 -23.02 -24.57 -18.25
C SER A 305 -23.74 -23.23 -18.31
N ARG A 306 -24.11 -22.69 -17.14
CA ARG A 306 -24.78 -21.40 -17.01
C ARG A 306 -23.88 -20.25 -17.44
N ALA A 307 -22.64 -20.20 -16.95
CA ALA A 307 -21.65 -19.20 -17.34
C ALA A 307 -21.39 -19.22 -18.86
N GLN A 308 -21.28 -20.41 -19.44
CA GLN A 308 -21.11 -20.55 -20.89
C GLN A 308 -22.33 -20.05 -21.67
N ILE A 309 -23.55 -20.34 -21.23
CA ILE A 309 -24.78 -19.82 -21.88
C ILE A 309 -24.88 -18.29 -21.74
N ILE A 310 -24.46 -17.70 -20.60
CA ILE A 310 -24.39 -16.24 -20.44
C ILE A 310 -23.45 -15.64 -21.47
N ARG A 311 -22.19 -16.11 -21.55
CA ARG A 311 -21.19 -15.69 -22.57
C ARG A 311 -21.75 -15.74 -23.99
N MET A 312 -22.45 -16.82 -24.34
CA MET A 312 -22.98 -17.03 -25.69
C MET A 312 -24.17 -16.12 -26.03
N LEU A 313 -25.02 -15.77 -25.06
CA LEU A 313 -26.28 -15.09 -25.31
C LEU A 313 -26.29 -13.60 -24.94
N VAL A 314 -25.34 -13.12 -24.12
CA VAL A 314 -25.30 -11.72 -23.68
C VAL A 314 -25.13 -10.74 -24.84
N GLN A 315 -24.42 -11.14 -25.90
CA GLN A 315 -24.25 -10.32 -27.10
C GLN A 315 -25.56 -10.13 -27.90
N SER A 316 -26.52 -11.04 -27.72
CA SER A 316 -27.81 -11.07 -28.42
C SER A 316 -28.95 -10.42 -27.63
N VAL A 317 -28.73 -9.92 -26.41
CA VAL A 317 -29.78 -9.19 -25.65
C VAL A 317 -29.77 -7.68 -25.94
N GLN A 318 -30.83 -7.00 -25.56
CA GLN A 318 -30.85 -5.54 -25.53
C GLN A 318 -29.95 -5.02 -24.39
N ALA A 319 -29.25 -3.92 -24.63
CA ALA A 319 -28.44 -3.20 -23.65
C ALA A 319 -29.04 -1.80 -23.39
N PRO A 320 -28.84 -1.21 -22.20
CA PRO A 320 -28.21 -1.81 -21.02
C PRO A 320 -29.13 -2.82 -20.32
N ILE A 321 -28.53 -3.86 -19.73
CA ILE A 321 -29.19 -4.89 -18.93
C ILE A 321 -29.42 -4.31 -17.52
N PRO A 322 -30.67 -4.20 -17.02
CA PRO A 322 -30.92 -3.74 -15.66
C PRO A 322 -30.26 -4.65 -14.62
N VAL A 323 -29.76 -4.09 -13.52
CA VAL A 323 -29.05 -4.86 -12.46
C VAL A 323 -29.90 -6.04 -11.95
N SER A 324 -31.21 -5.87 -11.77
CA SER A 324 -32.13 -6.95 -11.36
C SER A 324 -32.19 -8.12 -12.36
N VAL A 325 -32.01 -7.84 -13.65
CA VAL A 325 -31.91 -8.85 -14.71
C VAL A 325 -30.53 -9.51 -14.70
N ALA A 326 -29.45 -8.73 -14.57
CA ALA A 326 -28.10 -9.26 -14.44
C ALA A 326 -27.96 -10.18 -13.21
N LEU A 327 -28.55 -9.81 -12.07
CA LEU A 327 -28.64 -10.66 -10.87
C LEU A 327 -29.43 -11.95 -11.13
N SER A 328 -30.49 -11.88 -11.94
CA SER A 328 -31.25 -13.06 -12.37
C SER A 328 -30.40 -13.98 -13.26
N PHE A 329 -29.52 -13.43 -14.11
CA PHE A 329 -28.55 -14.22 -14.86
C PHE A 329 -27.50 -14.84 -13.92
N LEU A 330 -26.98 -14.10 -12.93
CA LEU A 330 -25.95 -14.53 -11.97
C LEU A 330 -26.41 -15.48 -10.84
N GLN A 331 -27.65 -15.98 -10.85
CA GLN A 331 -28.11 -17.01 -9.91
C GLN A 331 -27.38 -18.35 -10.14
N SER A 332 -26.93 -19.03 -9.08
CA SER A 332 -26.20 -20.32 -9.19
C SER A 332 -24.98 -20.27 -10.13
N THR A 333 -24.20 -19.19 -10.04
CA THR A 333 -22.95 -19.01 -10.80
C THR A 333 -21.72 -19.00 -9.90
N ASP A 334 -21.82 -19.36 -8.62
CA ASP A 334 -20.84 -19.01 -7.56
C ASP A 334 -19.36 -19.20 -7.94
N ASN A 335 -18.93 -20.38 -8.43
CA ASN A 335 -17.53 -20.60 -8.82
C ASN A 335 -17.08 -19.87 -10.11
N PHE A 336 -18.04 -19.36 -10.89
CA PHE A 336 -17.84 -18.69 -12.19
C PHE A 336 -18.36 -17.24 -12.20
N ARG A 337 -18.82 -16.70 -11.06
CA ARG A 337 -19.56 -15.43 -10.99
C ARG A 337 -18.71 -14.25 -11.45
N GLU A 338 -17.42 -14.26 -11.17
CA GLU A 338 -16.47 -13.24 -11.63
C GLU A 338 -16.36 -13.21 -13.17
N ASN A 339 -16.05 -14.34 -13.82
CA ASN A 339 -16.13 -14.48 -15.28
C ASN A 339 -17.49 -14.01 -15.84
N CYS A 340 -18.61 -14.38 -15.21
CA CYS A 340 -19.93 -13.93 -15.66
C CYS A 340 -20.13 -12.40 -15.54
N ILE A 341 -19.52 -11.75 -14.54
CA ILE A 341 -19.51 -10.29 -14.43
C ILE A 341 -18.66 -9.67 -15.54
N GLU A 342 -17.51 -10.27 -15.88
CA GLU A 342 -16.67 -9.82 -17.01
C GLU A 342 -17.43 -9.90 -18.36
N GLU A 343 -18.22 -10.96 -18.61
CA GLU A 343 -19.07 -11.05 -19.81
C GLU A 343 -20.21 -10.02 -19.83
N LEU A 344 -20.71 -9.62 -18.64
CA LEU A 344 -21.81 -8.67 -18.49
C LEU A 344 -21.37 -7.21 -18.49
N ASP A 345 -20.10 -6.92 -18.19
CA ASP A 345 -19.49 -5.61 -17.94
C ASP A 345 -19.98 -4.53 -18.93
N GLN A 346 -19.65 -4.68 -20.22
CA GLN A 346 -20.04 -3.77 -21.30
C GLN A 346 -21.56 -3.62 -21.54
N TYR A 347 -22.38 -4.46 -20.91
CA TYR A 347 -23.84 -4.45 -21.01
C TYR A 347 -24.53 -3.94 -19.74
N LEU A 348 -23.81 -3.72 -18.64
CA LEU A 348 -24.36 -3.14 -17.42
C LEU A 348 -24.63 -1.63 -17.58
N PRO A 349 -25.51 -1.03 -16.75
CA PRO A 349 -25.77 0.40 -16.80
C PRO A 349 -24.51 1.20 -16.44
N GLU A 350 -24.26 2.34 -17.09
CA GLU A 350 -23.09 3.19 -16.83
C GLU A 350 -23.07 3.79 -15.41
N SER A 351 -24.19 3.77 -14.70
CA SER A 351 -24.34 4.30 -13.34
C SER A 351 -25.11 3.30 -12.47
N ILE A 352 -24.39 2.64 -11.55
CA ILE A 352 -24.93 1.72 -10.55
C ILE A 352 -24.61 2.19 -9.12
N GLY A 353 -25.47 1.82 -8.17
CA GLY A 353 -25.31 2.15 -6.74
C GLY A 353 -24.40 1.18 -5.99
N GLY A 354 -23.98 1.58 -4.78
CA GLY A 354 -23.17 0.72 -3.92
C GLY A 354 -23.84 -0.63 -3.60
N ASP A 355 -25.14 -0.64 -3.34
CA ASP A 355 -25.89 -1.87 -3.08
C ASP A 355 -26.08 -2.76 -4.33
N ASP A 356 -26.16 -2.17 -5.52
CA ASP A 356 -26.14 -2.91 -6.79
C ASP A 356 -24.80 -3.64 -6.99
N VAL A 357 -23.68 -2.93 -6.78
CA VAL A 357 -22.33 -3.50 -6.82
C VAL A 357 -22.21 -4.66 -5.83
N ILE A 358 -22.64 -4.45 -4.59
CA ILE A 358 -22.58 -5.48 -3.53
C ILE A 358 -23.42 -6.71 -3.91
N ALA A 359 -24.60 -6.53 -4.52
CA ALA A 359 -25.44 -7.63 -4.99
C ALA A 359 -24.82 -8.41 -6.17
N LEU A 360 -24.20 -7.69 -7.11
CA LEU A 360 -23.50 -8.28 -8.26
C LEU A 360 -22.29 -9.10 -7.78
N LEU A 361 -21.48 -8.56 -6.86
CA LEU A 361 -20.35 -9.29 -6.26
C LEU A 361 -20.82 -10.53 -5.47
N GLY A 362 -21.87 -10.40 -4.66
CA GLY A 362 -22.42 -11.48 -3.85
C GLY A 362 -21.36 -12.18 -2.99
N SER A 363 -21.31 -13.51 -3.12
CA SER A 363 -20.44 -14.47 -2.42
C SER A 363 -18.99 -14.51 -2.89
N LEU A 364 -18.57 -13.69 -3.87
CA LEU A 364 -17.18 -13.68 -4.32
C LEU A 364 -16.20 -13.28 -3.22
N GLU A 365 -15.08 -13.99 -3.13
CA GLU A 365 -13.96 -13.76 -2.20
C GLU A 365 -12.60 -13.66 -2.93
N GLN A 366 -11.56 -13.26 -2.19
CA GLN A 366 -10.16 -13.15 -2.58
C GLN A 366 -9.96 -12.41 -3.92
N GLY A 367 -9.07 -12.92 -4.78
CA GLY A 367 -8.76 -12.36 -6.09
C GLY A 367 -9.98 -12.26 -7.01
N ASN A 368 -10.91 -13.22 -6.95
CA ASN A 368 -12.12 -13.19 -7.78
C ASN A 368 -13.01 -11.99 -7.41
N ARG A 369 -13.13 -11.67 -6.11
CA ARG A 369 -13.82 -10.45 -5.67
C ARG A 369 -13.10 -9.20 -6.16
N PHE A 370 -11.77 -9.15 -6.03
CA PHE A 370 -10.97 -8.01 -6.50
C PHE A 370 -11.12 -7.77 -8.00
N GLN A 371 -11.07 -8.81 -8.85
CA GLN A 371 -11.26 -8.66 -10.29
C GLN A 371 -12.67 -8.20 -10.65
N ALA A 372 -13.71 -8.79 -10.04
CA ALA A 372 -15.09 -8.33 -10.25
C ALA A 372 -15.29 -6.86 -9.82
N ILE A 373 -14.64 -6.41 -8.73
CA ILE A 373 -14.64 -4.99 -8.34
C ILE A 373 -13.93 -4.13 -9.39
N ASN A 374 -12.78 -4.57 -9.92
CA ASN A 374 -12.04 -3.81 -10.94
C ASN A 374 -12.88 -3.56 -12.20
N LYS A 375 -13.68 -4.54 -12.63
CA LYS A 375 -14.65 -4.40 -13.74
C LYS A 375 -15.75 -3.39 -13.40
N LEU A 376 -16.49 -3.67 -12.32
CA LEU A 376 -17.62 -2.86 -11.89
C LEU A 376 -17.27 -1.41 -11.50
N ASN A 377 -16.01 -1.12 -11.15
CA ASN A 377 -15.55 0.19 -10.65
C ASN A 377 -15.92 1.36 -11.59
N ASP A 378 -15.88 1.15 -12.89
CA ASP A 378 -16.13 2.23 -13.86
C ASP A 378 -17.63 2.53 -14.01
N HIS A 379 -18.50 1.57 -13.66
CA HIS A 379 -19.95 1.75 -13.53
C HIS A 379 -20.36 2.44 -12.21
N ILE A 380 -19.47 2.54 -11.22
CA ILE A 380 -19.75 3.23 -9.95
C ILE A 380 -19.71 4.74 -10.18
N GLN A 381 -20.86 5.33 -10.47
CA GLN A 381 -21.01 6.80 -10.62
C GLN A 381 -21.77 7.42 -9.44
N ILE A 382 -22.55 6.63 -8.71
CA ILE A 382 -23.17 7.04 -7.45
C ILE A 382 -22.13 6.90 -6.33
N GLN A 383 -21.94 7.97 -5.53
CA GLN A 383 -20.93 7.98 -4.48
C GLN A 383 -21.21 6.95 -3.39
N LEU A 384 -20.17 6.24 -2.97
CA LEU A 384 -20.23 5.20 -1.95
C LEU A 384 -20.13 5.80 -0.55
N THR A 385 -21.10 5.49 0.31
CA THR A 385 -20.93 5.68 1.76
C THR A 385 -19.82 4.76 2.29
N ALA A 386 -19.21 5.11 3.44
CA ALA A 386 -18.21 4.24 4.06
C ALA A 386 -18.73 2.81 4.32
N GLU A 387 -20.01 2.65 4.68
CA GLU A 387 -20.59 1.33 4.94
C GLU A 387 -20.76 0.50 3.65
N GLN A 388 -21.17 1.13 2.55
CA GLN A 388 -21.20 0.47 1.24
C GLN A 388 -19.78 0.10 0.79
N ALA A 389 -18.80 1.01 0.93
CA ALA A 389 -17.41 0.73 0.60
C ALA A 389 -16.81 -0.41 1.45
N LEU A 390 -17.10 -0.48 2.75
CA LEU A 390 -16.72 -1.61 3.61
C LEU A 390 -17.33 -2.94 3.15
N ARG A 391 -18.59 -2.93 2.70
CA ARG A 391 -19.27 -4.11 2.14
C ARG A 391 -18.76 -4.52 0.76
N VAL A 392 -18.28 -3.56 -0.05
CA VAL A 392 -17.53 -3.84 -1.29
C VAL A 392 -16.19 -4.50 -0.96
N LEU A 393 -15.41 -3.93 -0.04
CA LEU A 393 -14.07 -4.42 0.36
C LEU A 393 -14.07 -5.77 1.08
N ARG A 394 -15.12 -6.09 1.86
CA ARG A 394 -15.21 -7.35 2.63
C ARG A 394 -14.99 -8.57 1.75
N GLY A 395 -14.04 -9.44 2.12
CA GLY A 395 -13.69 -10.65 1.38
C GLY A 395 -12.70 -10.41 0.23
N THR A 396 -12.04 -9.26 0.15
CA THR A 396 -10.86 -9.06 -0.73
C THR A 396 -9.53 -9.45 -0.07
N ASP A 397 -9.49 -9.47 1.27
CA ASP A 397 -8.37 -9.86 2.14
C ASP A 397 -6.98 -9.42 1.66
N GLY A 398 -6.23 -10.29 0.96
CA GLY A 398 -4.90 -9.99 0.43
C GLY A 398 -4.86 -8.81 -0.56
N TYR A 399 -6.01 -8.44 -1.12
CA TYR A 399 -6.20 -7.34 -2.08
C TYR A 399 -6.87 -6.10 -1.46
N TRP A 400 -7.05 -6.04 -0.12
CA TRP A 400 -7.80 -4.95 0.52
C TRP A 400 -7.28 -3.55 0.18
N THR A 401 -5.96 -3.36 0.22
CA THR A 401 -5.34 -2.03 -0.03
C THR A 401 -5.47 -1.63 -1.49
N GLN A 402 -5.23 -2.56 -2.41
CA GLN A 402 -5.34 -2.36 -3.86
C GLN A 402 -6.80 -2.10 -4.27
N THR A 403 -7.75 -2.79 -3.65
CA THR A 403 -9.18 -2.53 -3.86
C THR A 403 -9.57 -1.16 -3.33
N LEU A 404 -9.09 -0.79 -2.13
CA LEU A 404 -9.33 0.52 -1.52
C LEU A 404 -8.78 1.65 -2.40
N GLU A 405 -7.59 1.49 -2.98
CA GLU A 405 -6.99 2.42 -3.96
C GLU A 405 -7.90 2.67 -5.18
N LYS A 406 -8.54 1.62 -5.72
CA LYS A 406 -9.47 1.74 -6.86
C LYS A 406 -10.72 2.54 -6.48
N ILE A 407 -11.38 2.15 -5.39
CA ILE A 407 -12.70 2.68 -5.02
C ILE A 407 -12.66 3.98 -4.21
N ALA A 408 -11.50 4.38 -3.65
CA ALA A 408 -11.39 5.57 -2.80
C ALA A 408 -11.84 6.87 -3.51
N SER A 409 -11.63 6.96 -4.82
CA SER A 409 -12.09 8.08 -5.64
C SER A 409 -13.62 8.24 -5.67
N LYS A 410 -14.35 7.13 -5.51
CA LYS A 410 -15.82 6.98 -5.56
C LYS A 410 -16.52 7.20 -4.22
N LEU A 411 -15.79 7.36 -3.12
CA LEU A 411 -16.36 7.63 -1.80
C LEU A 411 -17.11 8.97 -1.77
N THR A 412 -18.13 9.09 -0.93
CA THR A 412 -18.71 10.39 -0.54
C THR A 412 -17.63 11.28 0.10
N LYS A 413 -17.70 12.60 -0.07
CA LYS A 413 -16.64 13.53 0.37
C LYS A 413 -17.22 14.71 1.17
N PRO A 414 -16.61 15.09 2.32
CA PRO A 414 -15.60 14.34 3.08
C PRO A 414 -16.21 13.13 3.83
N GLN A 415 -15.39 12.11 4.12
CA GLN A 415 -15.70 11.06 5.09
C GLN A 415 -15.25 11.49 6.50
N THR A 416 -15.86 10.95 7.54
CA THR A 416 -15.38 11.20 8.92
C THR A 416 -14.05 10.47 9.17
N PRO A 417 -13.15 10.99 10.02
CA PRO A 417 -11.90 10.30 10.35
C PRO A 417 -12.12 8.94 11.01
N ALA A 418 -13.25 8.76 11.73
CA ALA A 418 -13.66 7.47 12.25
C ALA A 418 -13.97 6.47 11.12
N ASP A 419 -14.68 6.89 10.07
CA ASP A 419 -15.02 6.04 8.93
C ASP A 419 -13.80 5.72 8.05
N LEU A 420 -12.90 6.69 7.88
CA LEU A 420 -11.62 6.47 7.23
C LEU A 420 -10.77 5.44 7.99
N ALA A 421 -10.73 5.50 9.32
CA ALA A 421 -10.08 4.47 10.13
C ALA A 421 -10.76 3.10 9.98
N ARG A 422 -12.09 3.02 9.83
CA ARG A 422 -12.80 1.76 9.50
C ARG A 422 -12.38 1.23 8.13
N LEU A 423 -12.26 2.09 7.11
CA LEU A 423 -11.88 1.72 5.74
C LEU A 423 -10.41 1.28 5.62
N LEU A 424 -9.51 1.82 6.44
CA LEU A 424 -8.16 1.27 6.61
C LEU A 424 -8.18 -0.14 7.21
N GLY A 425 -9.21 -0.47 7.99
CA GLY A 425 -9.44 -1.81 8.52
C GLY A 425 -8.24 -2.36 9.30
N GLY A 426 -7.97 -3.66 9.12
CA GLY A 426 -6.83 -4.35 9.74
C GLY A 426 -5.47 -4.10 9.05
N THR A 427 -5.38 -3.16 8.09
CA THR A 427 -4.09 -2.90 7.42
C THR A 427 -3.04 -2.36 8.39
N GLN A 428 -1.79 -2.72 8.14
CA GLN A 428 -0.62 -2.37 8.97
C GLN A 428 0.51 -1.83 8.09
N GLN A 429 1.39 -1.02 8.70
CA GLN A 429 2.66 -0.57 8.14
C GLN A 429 2.51 0.01 6.72
N GLY A 430 3.34 -0.40 5.76
CA GLY A 430 3.31 0.11 4.38
C GLY A 430 1.94 -0.01 3.70
N ASN A 431 1.20 -1.11 3.90
CA ASN A 431 -0.13 -1.29 3.32
C ASN A 431 -1.12 -0.27 3.88
N ARG A 432 -1.08 0.00 5.19
CA ARG A 432 -1.89 1.06 5.80
C ARG A 432 -1.49 2.45 5.30
N PHE A 433 -0.20 2.70 5.10
CA PHE A 433 0.26 3.98 4.58
C PHE A 433 -0.22 4.23 3.14
N GLN A 434 -0.26 3.21 2.28
CA GLN A 434 -0.86 3.35 0.95
C GLN A 434 -2.38 3.53 1.04
N GLY A 435 -3.08 2.78 1.89
CA GLY A 435 -4.50 3.00 2.17
C GLY A 435 -4.81 4.43 2.65
N LEU A 436 -3.93 5.00 3.49
CA LEU A 436 -4.05 6.38 3.98
C LEU A 436 -3.89 7.39 2.84
N LYS A 437 -2.98 7.15 1.89
CA LYS A 437 -2.83 7.99 0.69
C LYS A 437 -4.04 7.87 -0.24
N ALA A 438 -4.53 6.66 -0.49
CA ALA A 438 -5.73 6.42 -1.29
C ALA A 438 -6.93 7.21 -0.74
N LEU A 439 -7.19 7.07 0.56
CA LEU A 439 -8.27 7.75 1.26
C LEU A 439 -8.12 9.27 1.35
N SER A 440 -6.95 9.82 1.03
CA SER A 440 -6.69 11.26 1.15
C SER A 440 -7.56 12.14 0.25
N VAL A 441 -8.14 11.56 -0.82
CA VAL A 441 -9.11 12.20 -1.71
C VAL A 441 -10.50 12.40 -1.09
N ALA A 442 -10.76 11.78 0.07
CA ALA A 442 -12.01 11.85 0.82
C ALA A 442 -11.81 12.31 2.28
N MET A 443 -10.59 12.69 2.67
CA MET A 443 -10.30 13.25 3.99
C MET A 443 -10.92 14.65 4.18
N PRO A 444 -11.33 15.02 5.41
CA PRO A 444 -11.58 16.41 5.78
C PRO A 444 -10.36 17.30 5.51
N GLU A 445 -10.60 18.61 5.37
CA GLU A 445 -9.51 19.59 5.24
C GLU A 445 -8.79 19.84 6.56
N THR A 446 -9.50 19.76 7.68
CA THR A 446 -9.01 19.94 9.05
C THR A 446 -9.45 18.77 9.94
N MET A 447 -8.57 18.32 10.82
CA MET A 447 -8.77 17.23 11.79
C MET A 447 -8.02 17.53 13.09
N THR A 448 -8.54 16.99 14.18
CA THR A 448 -7.91 17.03 15.50
C THR A 448 -6.73 16.08 15.61
N VAL A 449 -5.89 16.29 16.63
CA VAL A 449 -4.79 15.35 16.97
C VAL A 449 -5.31 13.93 17.21
N ALA A 450 -6.43 13.77 17.93
CA ALA A 450 -6.98 12.46 18.25
C ALA A 450 -7.47 11.70 17.00
N GLU A 451 -8.08 12.41 16.05
CA GLU A 451 -8.51 11.86 14.77
C GLU A 451 -7.33 11.45 13.89
N ILE A 452 -6.27 12.28 13.85
CA ILE A 452 -5.04 11.95 13.13
C ILE A 452 -4.36 10.72 13.75
N ASN A 453 -4.21 10.67 15.08
CA ASN A 453 -3.63 9.50 15.75
C ASN A 453 -4.35 8.20 15.38
N LYS A 454 -5.70 8.20 15.40
CA LYS A 454 -6.52 7.05 15.00
C LYS A 454 -6.29 6.57 13.55
N LEU A 455 -5.93 7.49 12.64
CA LEU A 455 -5.55 7.14 11.28
C LEU A 455 -4.12 6.57 11.21
N LEU A 456 -3.22 7.02 12.09
CA LEU A 456 -1.83 6.58 12.19
C LEU A 456 -1.64 5.25 12.96
N ASP A 457 -2.64 4.77 13.72
CA ASP A 457 -2.57 3.50 14.47
C ASP A 457 -2.13 2.31 13.59
N GLY A 458 -1.06 1.61 13.96
CA GLY A 458 -0.50 0.51 13.17
C GLY A 458 0.44 0.93 12.04
N LEU A 459 0.88 2.20 12.00
CA LEU A 459 1.98 2.69 11.15
C LEU A 459 3.34 2.70 11.86
N ASP A 460 3.62 1.89 12.87
CA ASP A 460 4.79 2.08 13.76
C ASP A 460 6.13 2.31 13.02
N GLY A 461 6.44 1.51 12.00
CA GLY A 461 7.64 1.66 11.15
C GLY A 461 7.53 2.71 10.02
N PHE A 462 6.37 3.36 9.89
CA PHE A 462 6.04 4.39 8.89
C PHE A 462 5.47 5.67 9.53
N ARG A 463 5.53 5.81 10.86
CA ARG A 463 4.70 6.76 11.61
C ARG A 463 5.09 8.21 11.33
N SER A 464 6.39 8.50 11.20
CA SER A 464 6.86 9.82 10.76
C SER A 464 6.35 10.18 9.37
N SER A 465 6.44 9.26 8.39
CA SER A 465 5.90 9.48 7.04
C SER A 465 4.38 9.64 7.01
N GLY A 466 3.66 8.96 7.91
CA GLY A 466 2.24 9.15 8.13
C GLY A 466 1.92 10.55 8.66
N ILE A 467 2.64 11.00 9.69
CA ILE A 467 2.54 12.36 10.26
C ILE A 467 2.84 13.40 9.18
N GLU A 468 3.97 13.31 8.49
CA GLU A 468 4.37 14.22 7.41
C GLU A 468 3.31 14.32 6.30
N PHE A 469 2.71 13.20 5.91
CA PHE A 469 1.66 13.16 4.89
C PHE A 469 0.35 13.84 5.32
N ILE A 470 -0.04 13.68 6.59
CA ILE A 470 -1.34 14.13 7.10
C ILE A 470 -1.28 15.50 7.79
N ALA A 471 -0.10 15.96 8.23
CA ALA A 471 0.11 17.18 9.02
C ALA A 471 -0.55 18.43 8.41
N ARG A 472 -0.61 18.55 7.08
CA ARG A 472 -1.30 19.67 6.40
C ARG A 472 -2.80 19.80 6.74
N ARG A 473 -3.40 18.76 7.30
CA ARG A 473 -4.80 18.69 7.76
C ARG A 473 -4.93 18.80 9.28
N LEU A 474 -3.83 18.90 10.02
CA LEU A 474 -3.90 19.16 11.45
C LEU A 474 -4.49 20.56 11.68
N GLU A 475 -5.29 20.70 12.73
CA GLU A 475 -5.84 21.99 13.17
C GLU A 475 -4.76 23.02 13.57
N ARG A 476 -5.17 24.20 14.02
CA ARG A 476 -4.28 25.28 14.47
C ARG A 476 -4.32 25.44 15.98
N ASP A 477 -3.29 26.09 16.51
CA ASP A 477 -3.12 26.40 17.93
C ASP A 477 -3.12 25.16 18.85
N VAL A 478 -2.62 24.04 18.30
CA VAL A 478 -2.51 22.74 18.97
C VAL A 478 -1.60 22.83 20.19
N ALA A 479 -1.99 22.22 21.31
CA ALA A 479 -1.19 22.23 22.53
C ALA A 479 0.09 21.38 22.38
N PRO A 480 1.20 21.75 23.04
CA PRO A 480 2.44 20.96 23.00
C PRO A 480 2.29 19.50 23.47
N SER A 481 1.39 19.21 24.42
CA SER A 481 1.05 17.85 24.85
C SER A 481 0.52 17.00 23.69
N ASP A 482 -0.34 17.60 22.86
CA ASP A 482 -1.03 16.89 21.80
C ASP A 482 -0.07 16.69 20.61
N ILE A 483 0.79 17.69 20.33
CA ILE A 483 1.93 17.54 19.43
C ILE A 483 2.87 16.42 19.90
N ALA A 484 3.20 16.35 21.19
CA ALA A 484 4.02 15.27 21.74
C ALA A 484 3.37 13.89 21.52
N SER A 485 2.04 13.78 21.72
CA SER A 485 1.28 12.54 21.48
C SER A 485 1.27 12.09 20.01
N LEU A 486 1.27 13.03 19.05
CA LEU A 486 1.47 12.68 17.63
C LEU A 486 2.84 12.03 17.41
N LEU A 487 3.88 12.61 18.03
CA LEU A 487 5.26 12.18 17.86
C LEU A 487 5.62 10.90 18.64
N GLU A 488 4.81 10.44 19.59
CA GLU A 488 4.98 9.14 20.27
C GLU A 488 5.19 8.01 19.24
N GLY A 489 5.97 6.98 19.58
CA GLY A 489 6.32 5.89 18.67
C GLY A 489 7.20 6.30 17.47
N THR A 490 7.72 7.54 17.41
CA THR A 490 8.78 7.93 16.47
C THR A 490 10.09 8.19 17.20
N GLU A 491 11.21 7.81 16.58
CA GLU A 491 12.54 7.84 17.20
C GLU A 491 13.50 8.81 16.47
N GLN A 492 14.39 9.46 17.23
CA GLN A 492 15.58 10.16 16.73
C GLN A 492 15.31 11.08 15.53
N GLY A 493 15.98 10.85 14.38
CA GLY A 493 15.84 11.66 13.18
C GLY A 493 14.43 11.63 12.57
N ASN A 494 13.71 10.51 12.69
CA ASN A 494 12.32 10.40 12.22
C ASN A 494 11.39 11.29 13.06
N ARG A 495 11.62 11.36 14.36
CA ARG A 495 10.90 12.27 15.27
C ARG A 495 11.19 13.74 14.93
N SER A 496 12.45 14.07 14.59
CA SER A 496 12.82 15.42 14.14
C SER A 496 12.14 15.83 12.83
N SER A 497 12.02 14.92 11.85
CA SER A 497 11.29 15.19 10.60
C SER A 497 9.78 15.33 10.82
N ALA A 498 9.19 14.45 11.63
CA ALA A 498 7.78 14.55 12.01
C ALA A 498 7.48 15.87 12.74
N LEU A 499 8.35 16.32 13.66
CA LEU A 499 8.22 17.61 14.33
C LEU A 499 8.23 18.78 13.34
N LYS A 500 9.09 18.77 12.33
CA LYS A 500 9.11 19.83 11.30
C LYS A 500 7.80 19.94 10.54
N ALA A 501 7.08 18.83 10.33
CA ALA A 501 5.77 18.85 9.69
C ALA A 501 4.67 19.46 10.59
N VAL A 502 4.71 19.23 11.91
CA VAL A 502 3.63 19.64 12.83
C VAL A 502 3.90 20.92 13.63
N ALA A 503 5.15 21.38 13.76
CA ALA A 503 5.49 22.56 14.58
C ALA A 503 4.77 23.85 14.14
N TYR A 504 4.45 24.00 12.86
CA TYR A 504 3.69 25.14 12.35
C TYR A 504 2.21 25.17 12.83
N HIS A 505 1.69 24.04 13.29
CA HIS A 505 0.33 23.88 13.81
C HIS A 505 0.23 24.08 15.32
N MET A 506 1.36 23.95 16.03
CA MET A 506 1.46 24.19 17.47
C MET A 506 1.17 25.66 17.82
N LYS A 507 0.54 25.87 18.98
CA LYS A 507 0.23 27.19 19.56
C LYS A 507 1.45 28.13 19.60
N LYS A 508 1.20 29.43 19.59
CA LYS A 508 2.21 30.50 19.75
C LYS A 508 2.27 31.02 21.20
N GLY A 509 3.39 31.69 21.54
CA GLY A 509 3.60 32.30 22.84
C GLY A 509 3.97 31.29 23.94
N LEU A 510 4.68 30.22 23.56
CA LEU A 510 5.03 29.13 24.49
C LEU A 510 6.31 29.43 25.28
N GLN A 511 6.35 29.01 26.54
CA GLN A 511 7.58 28.81 27.27
C GLN A 511 8.17 27.43 26.97
N GLY A 512 9.49 27.35 26.94
CA GLY A 512 10.30 26.13 26.92
C GLY A 512 9.94 25.05 27.95
N THR A 513 9.38 25.40 29.11
CA THR A 513 8.84 24.41 30.06
C THR A 513 7.60 23.68 29.52
N GLU A 514 6.84 24.29 28.61
CA GLU A 514 5.62 23.69 28.02
C GLU A 514 5.95 22.73 26.87
N VAL A 515 7.12 22.87 26.22
CA VAL A 515 7.52 22.09 25.04
C VAL A 515 8.48 20.94 25.32
N VAL A 516 8.79 20.65 26.59
CA VAL A 516 9.72 19.57 26.98
C VAL A 516 9.31 18.22 26.38
N ALA A 517 8.05 17.82 26.54
CA ALA A 517 7.52 16.57 25.99
C ALA A 517 7.61 16.48 24.44
N VAL A 518 7.63 17.62 23.74
CA VAL A 518 7.85 17.68 22.28
C VAL A 518 9.31 17.39 21.93
N LEU A 519 10.25 17.88 22.77
CA LEU A 519 11.70 17.72 22.60
C LEU A 519 12.26 16.40 23.15
N GLU A 520 11.55 15.71 24.04
CA GLU A 520 11.94 14.37 24.52
C GLU A 520 12.18 13.39 23.36
N GLY A 521 13.19 12.51 23.49
CA GLY A 521 13.56 11.54 22.46
C GLY A 521 14.27 12.12 21.22
N MET A 522 14.71 13.39 21.25
CA MET A 522 15.38 14.06 20.13
C MET A 522 16.92 14.04 20.17
N ASP A 523 17.56 13.54 21.23
CA ASP A 523 19.02 13.46 21.48
C ASP A 523 19.96 14.16 20.47
N GLY A 524 20.47 13.43 19.46
CA GLY A 524 21.42 13.95 18.46
C GLY A 524 20.87 15.04 17.54
N TYR A 525 19.57 15.28 17.58
CA TYR A 525 18.81 16.26 16.81
C TYR A 525 18.23 17.38 17.69
N TRP A 526 18.57 17.45 18.99
CA TRP A 526 17.98 18.42 19.93
C TRP A 526 18.09 19.88 19.46
N THR A 527 19.27 20.33 19.01
CA THR A 527 19.47 21.68 18.45
C THR A 527 18.52 21.95 17.28
N ASN A 528 18.33 20.98 16.39
CA ASN A 528 17.40 21.09 15.26
C ASN A 528 15.94 21.14 15.71
N ALA A 529 15.57 20.37 16.74
CA ALA A 529 14.23 20.37 17.31
C ALA A 529 13.91 21.73 17.96
N VAL A 530 14.82 22.28 18.77
CA VAL A 530 14.70 23.63 19.34
C VAL A 530 14.57 24.69 18.26
N SER A 531 15.43 24.66 17.23
CA SER A 531 15.36 25.60 16.10
C SER A 531 14.04 25.50 15.31
N THR A 532 13.45 24.31 15.25
CA THR A 532 12.16 24.03 14.61
C THR A 532 10.97 24.61 15.40
N ILE A 533 10.98 24.52 16.73
CA ILE A 533 9.90 25.09 17.58
C ILE A 533 10.10 26.58 17.92
N ARG A 534 11.30 27.12 17.68
CA ARG A 534 11.65 28.53 17.93
C ARG A 534 10.62 29.56 17.40
N PRO A 535 9.95 29.38 16.24
CA PRO A 535 8.90 30.29 15.77
C PRO A 535 7.59 30.25 16.59
N ASN A 536 7.50 29.43 17.63
CA ASN A 536 6.33 29.26 18.49
C ASN A 536 6.58 29.75 19.93
N LEU A 537 7.83 30.06 20.27
CA LEU A 537 8.26 30.50 21.59
C LEU A 537 7.95 31.99 21.83
N GLU A 538 7.57 32.33 23.06
CA GLU A 538 7.36 33.69 23.57
C GLU A 538 8.68 34.48 23.72
N LYS A 539 8.64 35.82 23.80
CA LYS A 539 9.82 36.65 24.08
C LYS A 539 9.56 37.68 25.19
N PRO A 540 10.35 37.69 26.28
CA PRO A 540 11.48 36.81 26.60
C PRO A 540 11.05 35.45 27.17
N GLN A 541 12.00 34.52 27.23
CA GLN A 541 11.86 33.25 27.95
C GLN A 541 12.33 33.40 29.40
N SER A 542 11.68 32.71 30.35
CA SER A 542 12.17 32.66 31.74
C SER A 542 13.45 31.83 31.88
N GLN A 543 14.18 31.95 33.00
CA GLN A 543 15.39 31.16 33.24
C GLN A 543 15.12 29.64 33.25
N ALA A 544 14.09 29.19 33.97
CA ALA A 544 13.68 27.78 33.99
C ALA A 544 13.30 27.28 32.59
N SER A 545 12.69 28.15 31.80
CA SER A 545 12.34 27.88 30.40
C SER A 545 13.56 27.76 29.48
N LEU A 546 14.55 28.64 29.63
CA LEU A 546 15.81 28.55 28.88
C LEU A 546 16.56 27.26 29.22
N LEU A 547 16.63 26.89 30.51
CA LEU A 547 17.22 25.61 30.92
C LEU A 547 16.49 24.40 30.30
N ALA A 548 15.16 24.43 30.26
CA ALA A 548 14.36 23.40 29.60
C ALA A 548 14.65 23.28 28.09
N LEU A 549 14.86 24.41 27.39
CA LEU A 549 15.21 24.41 25.97
C LEU A 549 16.66 24.00 25.68
N ILE A 550 17.61 24.34 26.56
CA ILE A 550 19.02 23.91 26.44
C ILE A 550 19.13 22.39 26.64
N GLY A 551 18.31 21.83 27.54
CA GLY A 551 18.20 20.39 27.78
C GLY A 551 19.47 19.76 28.37
N ASN A 552 19.44 18.43 28.51
CA ASN A 552 20.59 17.65 28.94
C ASN A 552 21.42 17.18 27.74
N THR A 553 22.01 18.14 27.02
CA THR A 553 22.77 17.92 25.78
C THR A 553 24.28 18.06 25.99
N SER A 554 25.09 17.68 25.00
CA SER A 554 26.55 17.82 25.08
C SER A 554 26.99 19.29 25.19
N GLN A 555 28.16 19.56 25.78
CA GLN A 555 28.68 20.92 26.02
C GLN A 555 28.61 21.83 24.78
N GLY A 556 28.95 21.29 23.59
CA GLY A 556 28.88 22.01 22.32
C GLY A 556 27.44 22.33 21.89
N GLN A 557 26.55 21.34 21.94
CA GLN A 557 25.12 21.53 21.63
C GLN A 557 24.46 22.56 22.56
N ARG A 558 24.81 22.57 23.85
CA ARG A 558 24.32 23.57 24.81
C ARG A 558 24.68 25.00 24.36
N CYS A 559 25.92 25.23 23.94
CA CYS A 559 26.35 26.53 23.40
C CYS A 559 25.74 26.88 22.04
N GLU A 560 25.45 25.90 21.18
CA GLU A 560 24.69 26.13 19.94
C GLU A 560 23.24 26.55 20.23
N VAL A 561 22.56 25.87 21.16
CA VAL A 561 21.20 26.25 21.57
C VAL A 561 21.17 27.63 22.22
N LEU A 562 22.15 27.97 23.07
CA LEU A 562 22.30 29.32 23.63
C LEU A 562 22.43 30.39 22.53
N ARG A 563 23.21 30.11 21.48
CA ARG A 563 23.34 31.00 20.31
C ARG A 563 22.01 31.17 19.57
N ASP A 564 21.31 30.07 19.31
CA ASP A 564 20.05 30.06 18.57
C ASP A 564 18.88 30.71 19.33
N LEU A 565 18.99 30.77 20.67
CA LEU A 565 18.05 31.41 21.61
C LEU A 565 18.48 32.82 22.06
N GLN A 566 19.56 33.41 21.56
CA GLN A 566 20.05 34.73 22.01
C GLN A 566 18.94 35.82 21.98
N ALA A 567 18.10 35.82 20.94
CA ALA A 567 16.98 36.76 20.78
C ALA A 567 15.76 36.47 21.70
N PHE A 568 15.85 35.48 22.59
CA PHE A 568 14.84 35.07 23.57
C PHE A 568 15.31 35.30 25.02
N MET A 569 16.59 35.61 25.21
CA MET A 569 17.20 35.87 26.53
C MET A 569 16.57 37.11 27.21
N PRO A 570 16.30 37.06 28.53
CA PRO A 570 15.96 38.24 29.31
C PRO A 570 17.00 39.36 29.17
N LYS A 571 16.57 40.61 29.35
CA LYS A 571 17.49 41.75 29.51
C LYS A 571 17.85 41.90 30.99
N LYS A 572 19.08 42.35 31.29
CA LYS A 572 19.59 42.63 32.64
C LYS A 572 19.68 41.39 33.55
N MET A 573 20.08 40.25 32.99
CA MET A 573 20.36 39.01 33.74
C MET A 573 21.44 39.23 34.81
N SER A 574 21.31 38.58 35.97
CA SER A 574 22.36 38.59 37.00
C SER A 574 23.52 37.66 36.64
N ALA A 575 24.67 37.82 37.30
CA ALA A 575 25.80 36.91 37.12
C ALA A 575 25.45 35.45 37.50
N ALA A 576 24.64 35.27 38.54
CA ALA A 576 24.13 33.95 38.93
C ALA A 576 23.27 33.32 37.81
N ASP A 577 22.40 34.11 37.15
CA ASP A 577 21.56 33.58 36.07
C ASP A 577 22.38 33.13 34.87
N VAL A 578 23.41 33.91 34.53
CA VAL A 578 24.36 33.61 33.47
C VAL A 578 25.16 32.35 33.80
N GLN A 579 25.69 32.22 35.02
CA GLN A 579 26.38 31.01 35.46
C GLN A 579 25.48 29.77 35.37
N VAL A 580 24.21 29.87 35.76
CA VAL A 580 23.23 28.77 35.68
C VAL A 580 23.01 28.31 34.24
N LEU A 581 22.89 29.23 33.26
CA LEU A 581 22.80 28.85 31.84
C LEU A 581 24.09 28.21 31.30
N LEU A 582 25.25 28.65 31.80
CA LEU A 582 26.57 28.17 31.38
C LEU A 582 27.06 26.90 32.12
N GLN A 583 26.29 26.32 33.03
CA GLN A 583 26.62 25.01 33.60
C GLN A 583 26.76 23.97 32.49
N GLN A 584 27.69 23.02 32.66
CA GLN A 584 27.96 21.96 31.69
C GLN A 584 28.35 22.48 30.29
N THR A 585 29.07 23.60 30.23
CA THR A 585 29.64 24.14 28.97
C THR A 585 31.17 24.22 29.02
N GLU A 586 31.84 23.40 29.82
CA GLU A 586 33.24 23.59 30.24
C GLU A 586 34.21 23.86 29.07
N GLY A 587 34.15 23.08 27.98
CA GLY A 587 34.98 23.28 26.78
C GLY A 587 34.59 24.47 25.88
N TYR A 588 33.46 25.13 26.17
CA TYR A 588 32.87 26.23 25.39
C TYR A 588 32.50 27.45 26.26
N TYR A 589 32.88 27.46 27.54
CA TYR A 589 32.37 28.42 28.55
C TYR A 589 32.64 29.87 28.17
N GLU A 590 33.84 30.17 27.64
CA GLU A 590 34.18 31.51 27.12
C GLU A 590 33.20 31.95 26.03
N GLN A 591 32.95 31.09 25.04
CA GLN A 591 32.06 31.38 23.91
C GLN A 591 30.61 31.54 24.36
N GLY A 592 30.16 30.73 25.31
CA GLY A 592 28.85 30.87 25.94
C GLY A 592 28.71 32.19 26.69
N LEU A 593 29.72 32.59 27.46
CA LEU A 593 29.74 33.86 28.17
C LEU A 593 29.76 35.05 27.20
N GLU A 594 30.53 34.99 26.12
CA GLU A 594 30.52 36.01 25.07
C GLU A 594 29.14 36.18 24.41
N LEU A 595 28.43 35.07 24.13
CA LEU A 595 27.08 35.11 23.57
C LEU A 595 26.06 35.79 24.50
N LEU A 596 26.26 35.69 25.82
CA LEU A 596 25.36 36.24 26.83
C LEU A 596 25.70 37.67 27.25
N LEU A 597 26.89 38.20 26.94
CA LEU A 597 27.32 39.58 27.28
C LEU A 597 26.24 40.66 27.03
N PRO A 598 25.50 40.69 25.90
CA PRO A 598 24.48 41.72 25.63
C PRO A 598 23.27 41.69 26.57
N ASN A 599 23.10 40.60 27.33
CA ASN A 599 21.96 40.35 28.19
C ASN A 599 22.27 40.54 29.68
N ILE A 600 23.54 40.57 30.08
CA ILE A 600 23.96 40.73 31.48
C ILE A 600 23.73 42.17 31.92
N ARG A 601 23.27 42.38 33.17
CA ARG A 601 23.31 43.72 33.79
C ARG A 601 24.77 44.10 34.13
N PRO A 602 25.09 45.40 34.35
CA PRO A 602 26.39 45.79 34.90
C PRO A 602 26.73 44.97 36.15
N PRO A 603 27.80 44.15 36.12
CA PRO A 603 28.16 43.25 37.22
C PRO A 603 29.04 43.97 38.26
N SER A 604 28.88 43.62 39.53
CA SER A 604 29.81 44.06 40.58
C SER A 604 31.22 43.48 40.36
N PRO A 605 32.29 44.05 40.97
CA PRO A 605 33.63 43.46 40.89
C PRO A 605 33.71 42.01 41.35
N GLU A 606 32.87 41.61 42.33
CA GLU A 606 32.74 40.24 42.81
C GLU A 606 32.05 39.35 41.78
N GLU A 607 30.98 39.83 41.16
CA GLU A 607 30.27 39.13 40.06
C GLU A 607 31.16 38.93 38.82
N VAL A 608 32.01 39.91 38.49
CA VAL A 608 33.02 39.76 37.42
C VAL A 608 34.01 38.64 37.76
N ALA A 609 34.49 38.58 39.01
CA ALA A 609 35.40 37.51 39.44
C ALA A 609 34.70 36.14 39.40
N GLN A 610 33.43 36.06 39.82
CA GLN A 610 32.62 34.84 39.76
C GLN A 610 32.38 34.35 38.33
N LEU A 611 32.04 35.23 37.38
CA LEU A 611 31.83 34.88 35.97
C LEU A 611 33.12 34.40 35.26
N VAL A 612 34.27 34.88 35.70
CA VAL A 612 35.56 34.56 35.06
C VAL A 612 36.28 33.37 35.72
N ALA A 613 35.92 32.99 36.95
CA ALA A 613 36.55 31.90 37.69
C ALA A 613 36.64 30.54 36.94
N PRO A 614 35.67 30.14 36.08
CA PRO A 614 35.78 28.89 35.31
C PRO A 614 36.82 28.92 34.17
N LEU A 615 37.32 30.10 33.78
CA LEU A 615 38.28 30.24 32.69
C LEU A 615 39.71 29.92 33.16
N SER A 616 40.20 28.73 32.82
CA SER A 616 41.51 28.21 33.27
C SER A 616 42.74 28.94 32.70
N ASN A 617 42.56 29.76 31.65
CA ASN A 617 43.63 30.48 30.97
C ASN A 617 43.62 31.97 31.36
N SER A 618 44.72 32.45 31.92
CA SER A 618 44.87 33.84 32.39
C SER A 618 44.68 34.90 31.30
N PHE A 619 44.96 34.58 30.03
CA PHE A 619 44.77 35.52 28.92
C PHE A 619 43.30 35.70 28.55
N GLN A 620 42.57 34.59 28.36
CA GLN A 620 41.12 34.57 28.10
C GLN A 620 40.35 35.21 29.26
N SER A 621 40.71 34.81 30.49
CA SER A 621 40.24 35.39 31.76
C SER A 621 40.41 36.92 31.79
N GLY A 622 41.61 37.44 31.48
CA GLY A 622 41.87 38.87 31.45
C GLY A 622 41.08 39.65 30.40
N GLN A 623 40.91 39.11 29.19
CA GLN A 623 40.08 39.73 28.16
C GLN A 623 38.60 39.77 28.57
N MET A 624 38.08 38.68 29.12
CA MET A 624 36.69 38.61 29.55
C MET A 624 36.40 39.55 30.73
N MET A 625 37.30 39.66 31.72
CA MET A 625 37.15 40.66 32.79
C MET A 625 37.05 42.09 32.25
N LYS A 626 37.80 42.42 31.19
CA LYS A 626 37.71 43.73 30.56
C LYS A 626 36.33 43.95 29.93
N LYS A 627 35.87 43.03 29.09
CA LYS A 627 34.54 43.09 28.44
C LYS A 627 33.41 43.24 29.47
N LEU A 628 33.44 42.47 30.56
CA LEU A 628 32.42 42.52 31.62
C LEU A 628 32.40 43.86 32.38
N ARG A 629 33.56 44.49 32.60
CA ARG A 629 33.65 45.82 33.24
C ARG A 629 33.14 46.93 32.32
N GLU A 630 33.32 46.79 31.01
CA GLU A 630 32.88 47.73 29.97
C GLU A 630 31.35 47.71 29.72
N LEU A 631 30.57 46.89 30.42
CA LEU A 631 29.10 46.86 30.36
C LEU A 631 28.39 48.01 31.14
N HIS A 632 29.14 48.94 31.73
CA HIS A 632 28.61 50.03 32.59
C HIS A 632 28.06 51.23 31.81
#